data_AF-A0ABD5SZ42-F1
#
_entry.id   AF-A0ABD5SZ42-F1
#
_cell.length_a   1.000
_cell.length_b   1.000
_cell.length_c   1.000
_cell.angle_alpha   90.00
_cell.angle_beta   90.00
_cell.angle_gamma   90.00
#
_symmetry.space_group_name_H-M   'P 1'
#
loop_
_entity.id
_entity.type
_entity.pdbx_description
1 polymer ?
#
loop_
_entity_poly.entity_id
_entity_poly.type
_entity_poly.pdbx_seq_one_letter_code
_entity_poly.pdbx_strand_id
1 'polypeptide(L)'
;MAGPGRIPGQYNIILDGEYDTFDHQMPVEEFLQRLKNDDVPGEVSVVGLEEAFDDEELVNELAREMDQRADDLEYQSPTIQIVVKGSFHRQGKTYDLRYEGELYSLQEIFGPQLERREQGDWITSPF
;
A
#
# COMPACT_ATOMS: atom_id res chain seq x y z
N MET A 1 10.57 9.04 -16.24
CA MET A 1 10.45 9.56 -14.87
C MET A 1 9.20 8.94 -14.30
N ALA A 2 9.30 8.25 -13.16
CA ALA A 2 8.12 7.75 -12.46
C ALA A 2 7.19 8.93 -12.18
N GLY A 3 5.91 8.78 -12.56
CA GLY A 3 4.90 9.77 -12.29
C GLY A 3 4.56 9.83 -10.80
N PRO A 4 3.82 10.86 -10.38
CA PRO A 4 3.35 10.93 -9.01
C PRO A 4 2.59 9.66 -8.59
N GLY A 5 2.94 9.09 -7.43
CA GLY A 5 2.30 7.90 -6.87
C GLY A 5 2.65 6.59 -7.57
N ARG A 6 3.72 6.53 -8.38
CA ARG A 6 4.08 5.36 -9.20
C ARG A 6 5.57 5.06 -9.17
N ILE A 7 6.17 5.01 -7.98
CA ILE A 7 7.59 4.71 -7.81
C ILE A 7 7.79 3.18 -7.86
N PRO A 8 8.57 2.65 -8.83
CA PRO A 8 8.89 1.23 -8.88
C PRO A 8 9.75 0.80 -7.68
N GLY A 9 9.62 -0.45 -7.25
CA GLY A 9 10.40 -0.97 -6.13
C GLY A 9 9.90 -0.55 -4.75
N GLN A 10 8.68 0.00 -4.67
CA GLN A 10 8.07 0.50 -3.44
C GLN A 10 6.56 0.31 -3.45
N TYR A 11 5.97 0.22 -2.26
CA TYR A 11 4.54 0.40 -2.06
C TYR A 11 4.20 1.90 -2.09
N ASN A 12 3.33 2.31 -3.02
CA ASN A 12 2.89 3.71 -3.17
C ASN A 12 1.48 3.86 -2.60
N ILE A 13 1.35 4.34 -1.37
CA ILE A 13 0.06 4.53 -0.70
C ILE A 13 -0.48 5.92 -1.06
N ILE A 14 -1.52 5.95 -1.90
CA ILE A 14 -2.11 7.14 -2.51
C ILE A 14 -3.56 7.30 -2.09
N LEU A 15 -4.03 8.56 -1.99
CA LEU A 15 -5.44 8.86 -1.74
C LEU A 15 -6.26 8.69 -3.02
N ASP A 16 -7.41 8.05 -2.89
CA ASP A 16 -8.38 7.91 -3.98
C ASP A 16 -8.82 9.29 -4.52
N GLY A 17 -8.84 9.43 -5.84
CA GLY A 17 -9.21 10.67 -6.54
C GLY A 17 -8.13 11.76 -6.60
N GLU A 18 -7.06 11.68 -5.80
CA GLU A 18 -5.94 12.64 -5.84
C GLU A 18 -4.87 12.27 -6.88
N TYR A 19 -4.79 10.99 -7.26
CA TYR A 19 -3.79 10.46 -8.19
C TYR A 19 -4.41 9.51 -9.22
N ASP A 20 -3.84 9.49 -10.43
CA ASP A 20 -4.21 8.51 -11.43
C ASP A 20 -3.81 7.10 -10.97
N THR A 21 -4.77 6.17 -11.03
CA THR A 21 -4.54 4.74 -10.79
C THR A 21 -4.14 4.03 -12.08
N PHE A 22 -3.56 2.83 -11.97
CA PHE A 22 -3.33 1.95 -13.11
C PHE A 22 -4.66 1.37 -13.62
N ASP A 23 -4.69 1.00 -14.91
CA ASP A 23 -5.85 0.33 -15.52
C ASP A 23 -6.14 -1.01 -14.84
N HIS A 24 -5.08 -1.69 -14.38
CA HIS A 24 -5.22 -2.95 -13.65
C HIS A 24 -5.41 -2.67 -12.16
N GLN A 25 -6.66 -2.74 -11.72
CA GLN A 25 -7.04 -2.62 -10.31
C GLN A 25 -7.46 -3.98 -9.74
N MET A 26 -7.08 -4.27 -8.50
CA MET A 26 -7.51 -5.46 -7.78
C MET A 26 -7.82 -5.15 -6.32
N PRO A 27 -8.77 -5.86 -5.70
CA PRO A 27 -9.01 -5.73 -4.27
C PRO A 27 -7.84 -6.29 -3.46
N VAL A 28 -7.69 -5.80 -2.23
CA VAL A 28 -6.65 -6.23 -1.28
C VAL A 28 -6.64 -7.74 -1.02
N GLU A 29 -7.81 -8.38 -0.96
CA GLU A 29 -7.92 -9.84 -0.81
C GLU A 29 -7.32 -10.59 -2.01
N GLU A 30 -7.55 -10.09 -3.23
CA GLU A 30 -6.96 -10.70 -4.43
C GLU A 30 -5.46 -10.45 -4.46
N PHE A 31 -5.00 -9.25 -4.09
CA PHE A 31 -3.58 -8.95 -3.97
C PHE A 31 -2.87 -9.89 -2.98
N LEU A 32 -3.50 -10.18 -1.84
CA LEU A 32 -2.99 -11.18 -0.89
C LEU A 32 -2.85 -12.57 -1.52
N GLN A 33 -3.85 -13.01 -2.29
CA GLN A 33 -3.73 -14.27 -3.02
C GLN A 33 -2.61 -14.23 -4.07
N ARG A 34 -2.38 -13.11 -4.74
CA ARG A 34 -1.24 -12.95 -5.67
C ARG A 34 0.10 -13.02 -4.97
N LEU A 35 0.24 -12.39 -3.80
CA LEU A 35 1.45 -12.49 -2.96
C LEU A 35 1.74 -13.95 -2.58
N LYS A 36 0.72 -14.68 -2.12
CA LYS A 36 0.85 -16.10 -1.77
C LYS A 36 1.31 -16.95 -2.94
N ASN A 37 0.79 -16.68 -4.15
CA ASN A 37 1.09 -17.44 -5.37
C ASN A 37 2.32 -16.93 -6.15
N ASP A 38 3.00 -15.87 -5.69
CA ASP A 38 4.12 -15.24 -6.41
C ASP A 38 3.74 -14.81 -7.84
N ASP A 39 2.55 -14.22 -7.99
CA ASP A 39 1.98 -13.80 -9.28
C ASP A 39 1.50 -12.33 -9.21
N VAL A 40 2.30 -11.48 -8.56
CA VAL A 40 2.03 -10.04 -8.45
C VAL A 40 2.35 -9.36 -9.78
N PRO A 41 1.41 -8.59 -10.37
CA PRO A 41 1.66 -7.89 -11.61
C PRO A 41 2.75 -6.81 -11.47
N GLY A 42 3.49 -6.56 -12.55
CA GLY A 42 4.54 -5.54 -12.58
C GLY A 42 4.04 -4.10 -12.36
N GLU A 43 2.77 -3.82 -12.70
CA GLU A 43 2.10 -2.55 -12.41
C GLU A 43 0.66 -2.85 -11.97
N VAL A 44 0.27 -2.41 -10.77
CA VAL A 44 -1.06 -2.72 -10.21
C VAL A 44 -1.50 -1.65 -9.22
N SER A 45 -2.81 -1.36 -9.21
CA SER A 45 -3.46 -0.62 -8.13
C SER A 45 -4.28 -1.54 -7.26
N VAL A 46 -3.94 -1.62 -5.99
CA VAL A 46 -4.67 -2.35 -4.96
C VAL A 46 -5.65 -1.40 -4.30
N VAL A 47 -6.92 -1.77 -4.24
CA VAL A 47 -8.01 -0.96 -3.66
C VAL A 47 -8.63 -1.64 -2.44
N GLY A 48 -9.26 -0.85 -1.56
CA GLY A 48 -10.05 -1.37 -0.44
C GLY A 48 -9.22 -1.75 0.79
N LEU A 49 -8.02 -1.18 0.96
CA LEU A 49 -7.23 -1.39 2.18
C LEU A 49 -7.95 -0.83 3.41
N GLU A 50 -8.67 0.28 3.26
CA GLU A 50 -9.40 0.92 4.35
C GLU A 50 -10.47 -0.01 4.97
N GLU A 51 -11.13 -0.83 4.16
CA GLU A 51 -12.11 -1.82 4.60
C GLU A 51 -11.43 -3.07 5.17
N ALA A 52 -10.21 -3.40 4.71
CA ALA A 52 -9.47 -4.54 5.24
C ALA A 52 -9.02 -4.34 6.69
N PHE A 53 -8.86 -3.10 7.14
CA PHE A 53 -8.49 -2.83 8.53
C PHE A 53 -9.55 -3.26 9.57
N ASP A 54 -10.80 -3.45 9.15
CA ASP A 54 -11.86 -3.98 10.01
C ASP A 54 -11.73 -5.52 10.23
N ASP A 55 -10.89 -6.19 9.44
CA ASP A 55 -10.55 -7.60 9.58
C ASP A 55 -9.09 -7.76 10.03
N GLU A 56 -8.89 -7.91 11.35
CA GLU A 56 -7.57 -8.11 11.93
C GLU A 56 -6.85 -9.34 11.37
N GLU A 57 -7.57 -10.42 11.00
CA GLU A 57 -6.95 -11.62 10.44
C GLU A 57 -6.38 -11.32 9.04
N LEU A 58 -7.16 -10.61 8.22
CA LEU A 58 -6.73 -10.18 6.88
C LEU A 58 -5.54 -9.23 6.93
N VAL A 59 -5.53 -8.23 7.83
CA VAL A 59 -4.40 -7.30 8.01
C VAL A 59 -3.13 -8.04 8.41
N ASN A 60 -3.23 -8.92 9.41
CA ASN A 60 -2.08 -9.68 9.90
C ASN A 60 -1.53 -10.62 8.82
N GLU A 61 -2.41 -11.24 8.03
CA GLU A 61 -2.00 -12.12 6.95
C GLU A 61 -1.35 -11.32 5.80
N LEU A 62 -1.91 -10.16 5.44
CA LEU A 62 -1.34 -9.28 4.43
C LEU A 62 0.05 -8.78 4.81
N ALA A 63 0.21 -8.26 6.03
CA ALA A 63 1.49 -7.80 6.54
C ALA A 63 2.56 -8.90 6.48
N ARG A 64 2.17 -10.11 6.87
CA ARG A 64 3.05 -11.28 6.87
C ARG A 64 3.47 -11.70 5.47
N GLU A 65 2.53 -11.77 4.53
CA GLU A 65 2.84 -12.18 3.16
C GLU A 65 3.65 -11.10 2.41
N MET A 66 3.41 -9.81 2.70
CA MET A 66 4.24 -8.72 2.18
C MET A 66 5.69 -8.82 2.68
N ASP A 67 5.90 -9.04 3.98
CA ASP A 67 7.24 -9.23 4.56
C ASP A 67 7.93 -10.48 3.99
N GLN A 68 7.19 -11.60 3.87
CA GLN A 68 7.73 -12.84 3.32
C GLN A 68 8.12 -12.73 1.83
N ARG A 69 7.47 -11.84 1.08
CA ARG A 69 7.72 -11.62 -0.36
C ARG A 69 8.58 -10.40 -0.65
N ALA A 70 9.07 -9.70 0.38
CA ALA A 70 9.86 -8.48 0.23
C ALA A 70 11.04 -8.68 -0.74
N ASP A 71 11.87 -9.72 -0.52
CA ASP A 71 13.03 -10.03 -1.39
C ASP A 71 12.63 -10.28 -2.86
N ASP A 72 11.53 -11.01 -3.09
CA ASP A 72 11.02 -11.32 -4.43
C ASP A 72 10.54 -10.05 -5.13
N LEU A 73 9.81 -9.19 -4.40
CA LEU A 73 9.32 -7.91 -4.89
C LEU A 73 10.47 -6.93 -5.14
N GLU A 74 11.50 -6.89 -4.28
CA GLU A 74 12.70 -6.07 -4.52
C GLU A 74 13.38 -6.46 -5.83
N TYR A 75 13.55 -7.77 -6.07
CA TYR A 75 14.16 -8.28 -7.30
C TYR A 75 13.32 -7.97 -8.55
N GLN A 76 12.00 -8.17 -8.49
CA GLN A 76 11.09 -7.90 -9.59
C GLN A 76 10.87 -6.39 -9.81
N SER A 77 11.03 -5.58 -8.76
CA SER A 77 10.79 -4.14 -8.72
C SER A 77 9.44 -3.71 -9.32
N PRO A 78 8.30 -4.33 -8.96
CA PRO A 78 7.00 -3.91 -9.46
C PRO A 78 6.64 -2.50 -8.97
N THR A 79 5.68 -1.89 -9.65
CA THR A 79 5.09 -0.61 -9.26
C THR A 79 3.71 -0.84 -8.67
N ILE A 80 3.65 -0.92 -7.35
CA ILE A 80 2.42 -1.21 -6.62
C ILE A 80 1.85 0.10 -6.06
N GLN A 81 0.62 0.41 -6.44
CA GLN A 81 -0.19 1.47 -5.85
C GLN A 81 -1.16 0.87 -4.85
N ILE A 82 -1.24 1.45 -3.65
CA ILE A 82 -2.27 1.14 -2.68
C ILE A 82 -3.17 2.36 -2.60
N VAL A 83 -4.38 2.22 -3.15
CA VAL A 83 -5.37 3.28 -3.23
C VAL A 83 -6.27 3.19 -2.01
N VAL A 84 -6.26 4.24 -1.20
CA VAL A 84 -7.01 4.29 0.05
C VAL A 84 -7.95 5.48 0.08
N LYS A 85 -9.11 5.30 0.71
CA LYS A 85 -10.04 6.40 0.98
C LYS A 85 -9.75 7.03 2.34
N GLY A 86 -10.04 8.33 2.47
CA GLY A 86 -9.90 9.06 3.73
C GLY A 86 -8.78 10.09 3.70
N SER A 87 -7.96 10.13 4.74
CA SER A 87 -6.86 11.10 4.85
C SER A 87 -5.69 10.56 5.66
N PHE A 88 -4.47 10.94 5.30
CA PHE A 88 -3.27 10.58 6.07
C PHE A 88 -3.09 11.49 7.28
N HIS A 89 -2.94 10.90 8.45
CA HIS A 89 -2.59 11.59 9.68
C HIS A 89 -1.16 11.25 10.08
N ARG A 90 -0.35 12.26 10.41
CA ARG A 90 1.02 12.05 10.87
C ARG A 90 1.05 11.91 12.38
N GLN A 91 1.42 10.75 12.88
CA GLN A 91 1.63 10.49 14.29
C GLN A 91 3.14 10.42 14.60
N GLY A 92 3.74 11.58 14.86
CA GLY A 92 5.18 11.67 15.12
C GLY A 92 6.04 11.33 13.90
N LYS A 93 6.68 10.15 13.90
CA LYS A 93 7.52 9.65 12.79
C LYS A 93 6.76 8.73 11.83
N THR A 94 5.50 8.43 12.12
CA THR A 94 4.73 7.41 11.44
C THR A 94 3.46 8.02 10.86
N TYR A 95 2.70 7.21 10.11
CA TYR A 95 1.49 7.65 9.44
C TYR A 95 0.35 6.67 9.69
N ASP A 96 -0.82 7.23 9.94
CA ASP A 96 -2.06 6.52 10.15
C ASP A 96 -3.06 6.94 9.07
N LEU A 97 -3.89 6.01 8.63
CA LEU A 97 -5.01 6.26 7.75
C LEU A 97 -6.24 6.60 8.60
N ARG A 98 -6.81 7.78 8.39
CA ARG A 98 -8.09 8.15 8.98
C ARG A 98 -9.22 7.85 8.00
N TYR A 99 -10.06 6.88 8.36
CA TYR A 99 -11.21 6.45 7.56
C TYR A 99 -12.42 6.22 8.48
N GLU A 100 -13.61 6.66 8.05
CA GLU A 100 -14.89 6.59 8.80
C GLU A 100 -14.89 7.05 10.28
N GLY A 101 -13.91 7.86 10.67
CA GLY A 101 -13.77 8.38 12.04
C GLY A 101 -12.78 7.60 12.90
N GLU A 102 -12.28 6.47 12.40
CA GLU A 102 -11.27 5.62 13.03
C GLU A 102 -9.86 5.95 12.49
N LEU A 103 -8.84 5.47 13.19
CA LEU A 103 -7.44 5.65 12.86
C LEU A 103 -6.78 4.28 12.78
N TYR A 104 -6.25 3.97 11.60
CA TYR A 104 -5.61 2.70 11.31
C TYR A 104 -4.12 2.90 11.04
N SER A 105 -3.24 2.17 11.72
CA SER A 105 -1.80 2.39 11.60
C SER A 105 -1.25 1.70 10.35
N LEU A 106 -0.76 2.49 9.38
CA LEU A 106 -0.17 1.94 8.16
C LEU A 106 1.08 1.09 8.43
N GLN A 107 1.75 1.31 9.57
CA GLN A 107 2.91 0.52 9.96
C GLN A 107 2.60 -0.94 10.21
N GLU A 108 1.34 -1.29 10.51
CA GLU A 108 0.95 -2.68 10.77
C GLU A 108 1.12 -3.55 9.52
N ILE A 109 1.02 -2.93 8.33
CA ILE A 109 1.11 -3.61 7.04
C ILE A 109 2.42 -3.31 6.33
N PHE A 110 2.84 -2.04 6.32
CA PHE A 110 3.98 -1.57 5.53
C PHE A 110 5.27 -1.44 6.34
N GLY A 111 5.21 -1.71 7.65
CA GLY A 111 6.34 -1.54 8.55
C GLY A 111 6.67 -0.08 8.89
N PRO A 112 7.76 0.16 9.63
CA PRO A 112 8.08 1.48 10.18
C PRO A 112 8.69 2.45 9.16
N GLN A 113 9.06 1.99 7.96
CA GLN A 113 9.83 2.74 6.96
C GLN A 113 8.94 3.57 6.02
N LEU A 114 7.97 4.28 6.58
CA LEU A 114 7.03 5.10 5.82
C LEU A 114 7.62 6.51 5.57
N GLU A 115 7.65 6.91 4.31
CA GLU A 115 8.11 8.22 3.88
C GLU A 115 7.00 8.97 3.14
N ARG A 116 6.61 10.14 3.63
CA ARG A 116 5.73 11.05 2.88
C ARG A 116 6.55 11.81 1.86
N ARG A 117 6.15 11.78 0.58
CA ARG A 117 6.88 12.47 -0.48
C ARG A 117 6.54 13.96 -0.49
N GLU A 118 7.56 14.82 -0.49
CA GLU A 118 7.39 16.28 -0.32
C GLU A 118 6.58 16.96 -1.43
N GLN A 119 6.41 16.32 -2.59
CA GLN A 119 5.65 16.85 -3.74
C GLN A 119 4.21 16.29 -3.83
N GLY A 120 3.73 15.54 -2.83
CA GLY A 120 2.37 14.97 -2.84
C GLY A 120 1.84 14.60 -1.46
N ASP A 121 0.52 14.51 -1.33
CA ASP A 121 -0.13 13.82 -0.21
C ASP A 121 -0.16 12.30 -0.43
N TRP A 122 1.01 11.69 -0.60
CA TRP A 122 1.15 10.23 -0.65
C TRP A 122 2.32 9.76 0.20
N ILE A 123 2.25 8.50 0.58
CA ILE A 123 3.26 7.83 1.40
C ILE A 123 3.87 6.69 0.60
N THR A 124 5.16 6.48 0.76
CA THR A 124 5.86 5.32 0.20
C THR A 124 6.44 4.47 1.31
N SER A 125 6.45 3.16 1.11
CA SER A 125 7.22 2.21 1.91
C SER A 125 8.10 1.36 0.99
N PRO A 126 9.35 1.03 1.38
CA PRO A 126 10.09 -0.04 0.72
C PRO A 126 9.33 -1.38 0.87
N PHE A 127 9.71 -2.35 0.04
CA PHE A 127 9.24 -3.72 0.20
C PHE A 127 9.80 -4.36 1.46
#